data_AF-A0A952EB16-F1
#
_entry.id   AF-A0A952EB16-F1
#
_cell.length_a   1.000
_cell.length_b   1.000
_cell.length_c   1.000
_cell.angle_alpha   90.00
_cell.angle_beta   90.00
_cell.angle_gamma   90.00
#
_symmetry.space_group_name_H-M   'P 1'
#
loop_
_entity.id
_entity.type
_entity.pdbx_description
1 polymer ?
#
loop_
_entity_poly.entity_id
_entity_poly.type
_entity_poly.pdbx_seq_one_letter_code
_entity_poly.pdbx_strand_id
1 'polypeptide(L)' 'MVLVFVNDPLDSEEAGGHFYHVCRGKVEDTEMSVPPPDRPHECPRCGVELENEDFWIAQVKGSV' A
#
# COMPACT_ATOMS: atom_id res chain seq x y z
N MET A 1 1.81 -6.23 9.86
CA MET A 1 1.78 -5.10 8.91
C MET A 1 1.81 -5.70 7.52
N VAL A 2 0.73 -5.53 6.75
CA VAL A 2 0.46 -6.26 5.48
C VAL A 2 0.51 -5.33 4.25
N LEU A 3 1.01 -4.12 4.42
CA LEU A 3 1.19 -3.11 3.38
C LEU A 3 2.62 -2.59 3.45
N VAL A 4 3.24 -2.42 2.30
CA VAL A 4 4.56 -1.83 2.11
C VAL A 4 4.39 -0.62 1.20
N PHE A 5 4.91 0.51 1.65
CA PHE A 5 5.01 1.71 0.83
C PHE A 5 6.44 1.81 0.30
N VAL A 6 6.60 1.93 -1.02
CA VAL A 6 7.90 2.16 -1.66
C VAL A 6 7.83 3.53 -2.30
N ASN A 7 8.61 4.46 -1.75
CA ASN A 7 8.86 5.74 -2.38
C ASN A 7 9.99 5.55 -3.40
N ASP A 8 9.72 5.77 -4.69
CA ASP A 8 10.76 5.76 -5.71
C ASP A 8 11.38 7.17 -5.78
N PRO A 9 12.65 7.35 -5.36
CA PRO A 9 13.25 8.67 -5.20
C PRO A 9 13.79 9.24 -6.53
N LEU A 10 13.58 8.58 -7.66
CA LEU A 10 14.15 8.98 -8.96
C LEU A 10 13.24 9.88 -9.82
N ASP A 11 11.98 10.12 -9.45
CA ASP A 11 11.09 10.99 -10.21
C ASP A 11 10.78 12.28 -9.43
N SER A 12 11.32 13.40 -9.93
CA SER A 12 11.41 14.67 -9.20
C SER A 12 10.15 15.54 -9.23
N GLU A 13 9.05 15.09 -9.84
CA GLU A 13 7.86 15.96 -10.01
C GLU A 13 6.51 15.25 -9.76
N GLU A 14 6.43 13.92 -9.77
CA GLU A 14 5.21 13.15 -9.47
C GLU A 14 5.53 12.00 -8.49
N ALA A 15 6.01 12.32 -7.29
CA ALA A 15 6.38 11.35 -6.25
C ALA A 15 5.16 10.66 -5.60
N GLY A 16 4.34 9.98 -6.41
CA GLY A 16 3.30 9.07 -5.94
C GLY A 16 3.94 7.74 -5.56
N GLY A 17 4.35 7.57 -4.30
CA GLY A 17 4.91 6.29 -3.87
C GLY A 17 3.92 5.13 -4.08
N HIS A 18 4.46 3.95 -4.35
CA HIS A 18 3.68 2.76 -4.69
C HIS A 18 3.36 1.95 -3.42
N PHE A 19 2.13 1.46 -3.31
CA PHE A 19 1.76 0.54 -2.24
C PHE A 19 1.75 -0.89 -2.74
N TYR A 20 2.33 -1.79 -1.95
CA TYR A 20 2.37 -3.22 -2.24
C TYR A 20 1.77 -3.98 -1.06
N HIS A 21 0.84 -4.88 -1.34
CA HIS A 21 0.27 -5.73 -0.30
C HIS A 21 1.16 -6.96 -0.05
N VAL A 22 1.35 -7.29 1.21
CA VAL A 22 2.08 -8.49 1.65
C VAL A 22 1.09 -9.62 1.90
N CYS A 23 0.76 -10.37 0.84
CA CYS A 23 -0.10 -11.54 0.94
C CYS A 23 0.68 -12.76 1.47
N ARG A 24 0.26 -13.32 2.61
CA ARG A 24 0.83 -14.55 3.21
C ARG A 24 2.36 -14.51 3.40
N GLY A 25 2.90 -13.34 3.72
CA GLY A 25 4.34 -13.15 3.97
C GLY A 25 5.19 -12.96 2.71
N LYS A 26 4.56 -12.76 1.54
CA LYS A 26 5.23 -12.33 0.30
C LYS A 26 4.67 -10.99 -0.15
N VAL A 27 5.54 -10.06 -0.53
CA VAL A 27 5.14 -8.83 -1.21
C VAL A 27 4.59 -9.22 -2.58
N GLU A 28 3.35 -8.85 -2.87
CA GLU A 28 2.80 -8.98 -4.21
C GLU A 28 3.39 -7.87 -5.10
N ASP A 29 3.74 -8.23 -6.33
CA ASP A 29 4.24 -7.29 -7.35
C ASP A 29 3.13 -6.35 -7.88
N THR A 30 1.87 -6.69 -7.56
CA THR A 30 0.72 -5.88 -7.91
C THR A 30 0.77 -4.56 -7.14
N GLU A 31 1.03 -3.48 -7.87
CA GLU A 31 0.87 -2.13 -7.35
C GLU A 31 -0.58 -1.88 -6.94
N MET A 32 -0.74 -1.28 -5.77
CA MET A 32 -2.03 -0.91 -5.22
C MET A 32 -2.09 0.60 -5.07
N SER A 33 -3.21 1.16 -5.51
CA SER A 33 -3.55 2.56 -5.24
C SER A 33 -4.30 2.66 -3.92
N VAL A 34 -4.11 3.78 -3.22
CA VAL A 34 -4.87 4.08 -2.01
C VAL A 34 -6.36 4.14 -2.36
N PRO A 35 -7.19 3.27 -1.79
CA PRO A 35 -8.62 3.31 -2.06
C PRO A 35 -9.27 4.52 -1.34
N PRO A 36 -10.41 5.02 -1.83
CA PRO A 36 -11.13 6.09 -1.16
C PRO A 36 -11.64 5.62 0.21
N PRO A 37 -11.81 6.54 1.20
CA PRO A 37 -12.20 6.19 2.56
C PRO A 37 -13.58 5.49 2.66
N ASP A 38 -14.41 5.60 1.63
CA ASP A 38 -15.74 4.99 1.57
C ASP A 38 -15.72 3.55 1.00
N ARG A 39 -14.59 3.08 0.47
CA ARG A 39 -14.45 1.72 -0.08
C ARG A 39 -13.14 1.09 0.33
N PRO A 40 -13.09 0.29 1.40
CA PRO A 40 -11.90 -0.48 1.74
C PRO A 40 -11.53 -1.44 0.59
N HIS A 41 -10.24 -1.67 0.40
CA HIS A 41 -9.76 -2.63 -0.58
C HIS A 41 -9.62 -4.01 0.08
N GLU A 42 -10.46 -4.96 -0.32
CA GLU A 42 -10.33 -6.34 0.13
C GLU A 42 -9.38 -7.11 -0.79
N CYS A 43 -8.33 -7.71 -0.22
CA CYS A 43 -7.45 -8.58 -0.98
C CYS A 43 -8.15 -9.95 -1.22
N PRO A 44 -8.44 -10.35 -2.47
CA PRO A 44 -9.13 -11.62 -2.76
C PRO A 44 -8.28 -12.87 -2.45
N ARG A 45 -6.99 -12.70 -2.12
CA ARG A 45 -6.02 -13.79 -1.90
C ARG A 45 -5.91 -14.18 -0.43
N CYS A 46 -5.84 -13.19 0.45
CA CYS A 46 -5.75 -13.41 1.90
C CYS A 46 -7.03 -13.03 2.65
N GLY A 47 -7.96 -12.31 2.01
CA GLY A 47 -9.20 -11.85 2.63
C GLY A 47 -9.00 -10.73 3.65
N VAL A 48 -7.87 -10.02 3.60
CA VAL A 48 -7.66 -8.85 4.46
C VAL A 48 -8.32 -7.62 3.84
N GLU A 49 -9.02 -6.87 4.67
CA GLU A 49 -9.56 -5.57 4.33
C GLU A 49 -8.49 -4.52 4.60
N LEU A 50 -8.10 -3.79 3.56
CA LEU A 50 -7.14 -2.70 3.64
C LEU A 50 -7.93 -1.40 3.60
N GLU A 51 -8.06 -0.79 4.76
CA GLU A 51 -8.75 0.48 4.93
C GLU A 51 -7.82 1.64 4.56
N ASN A 52 -8.39 2.80 4.21
CA ASN A 52 -7.59 3.99 3.88
C ASN A 52 -6.58 4.34 5.00
N GLU A 53 -6.94 4.08 6.26
CA GLU A 53 -6.07 4.28 7.42
C GLU A 53 -4.82 3.38 7.39
N ASP A 54 -4.92 2.13 6.93
CA ASP A 54 -3.76 1.23 6.79
C ASP A 54 -2.74 1.77 5.77
N PHE A 55 -3.21 2.34 4.66
CA PHE A 55 -2.34 2.96 3.66
C PHE A 55 -1.65 4.20 4.23
N TRP A 56 -2.38 5.03 4.98
CA TRP A 56 -1.81 6.18 5.69
C TRP A 56 -0.72 5.76 6.68
N ILE A 57 -0.99 4.74 7.50
CA ILE A 57 -0.02 4.20 8.46
C ILE A 57 1.19 3.64 7.72
N ALA A 58 1.00 2.93 6.60
CA ALA A 58 2.09 2.37 5.80
C ALA A 58 2.95 3.45 5.16
N GLN A 59 2.36 4.53 4.66
CA GLN A 59 3.07 5.67 4.09
C GLN A 59 3.93 6.39 5.15
N VAL A 60 3.34 6.67 6.33
CA VAL A 60 4.05 7.30 7.46
C VAL A 60 5.16 6.39 8.00
N LYS A 61 4.92 5.08 8.09
CA LYS A 61 5.92 4.11 8.59
C LYS A 61 6.99 3.74 7.56
N GLY A 62 6.67 3.74 6.27
CA GLY A 62 7.59 3.42 5.17
C GLY A 62 8.58 4.54 4.84
N SER A 63 8.47 5.69 5.50
CA SER A 63 9.37 6.84 5.36
C SER A 63 10.58 6.76 6.31
N VAL A 64 11.21 5.58 6.46
CA VAL A 64 12.40 5.37 7.32
C VAL A 64 13.60 4.87 6.55
#